data_AF-A0A0U2NZ32-F1
#
_entry.id   AF-A0A0U2NZ32-F1
#
_cell.length_a   1.000
_cell.length_b   1.000
_cell.length_c   1.000
_cell.angle_alpha   90.00
_cell.angle_beta   90.00
_cell.angle_gamma   90.00
#
_symmetry.space_group_name_H-M   'P 1'
#
loop_
_entity.id
_entity.type
_entity.pdbx_description
1 polymer ?
#
loop_
_entity_poly.entity_id
_entity_poly.type
_entity_poly.pdbx_seq_one_letter_code
_entity_poly.pdbx_strand_id
1 'polypeptide(L)'
;MSSALWPYVTPGIPDHLFEQLPGIPLSHKEVRLLLISALRLQPDSLLWDIGAGTGTISVETGLLCPKGQIIAVEPNLIRRNCDRFGVHNVQVIEGSAPECLKDLP
;
A
#
# COMPACT_ATOMS: atom_id res chain seq x y z
N MET A 1 -1.01 -14.61 -4.11
CA MET A 1 -0.98 -15.60 -3.02
C MET A 1 -1.13 -14.85 -1.71
N SER A 2 -1.77 -15.42 -0.69
CA SER A 2 -1.88 -14.78 0.62
C SER A 2 -0.51 -14.70 1.31
N SER A 3 -0.26 -13.60 2.03
CA SER A 3 0.96 -13.44 2.83
C SER A 3 1.02 -14.49 3.95
N ALA A 4 2.21 -15.00 4.28
CA ALA A 4 2.37 -15.85 5.47
C ALA A 4 2.07 -15.09 6.77
N LEU A 5 2.34 -13.78 6.79
CA LEU A 5 2.09 -12.90 7.94
C LEU A 5 0.62 -12.43 8.00
N TRP A 6 -0.07 -12.43 6.87
CA TRP A 6 -1.49 -12.09 6.74
C TRP A 6 -2.21 -13.09 5.83
N PRO A 7 -2.70 -14.22 6.35
CA PRO A 7 -3.29 -15.30 5.57
C PRO A 7 -4.73 -15.02 5.12
N TYR A 8 -5.24 -13.81 5.35
CA TYR A 8 -6.61 -13.42 5.07
C TYR A 8 -6.71 -12.63 3.75
N VAL A 9 -7.86 -12.73 3.09
CA VAL A 9 -8.16 -11.93 1.89
C VAL A 9 -8.75 -10.55 2.23
N THR A 10 -9.28 -10.40 3.44
CA THR A 10 -9.87 -9.14 3.90
C THR A 10 -8.78 -8.18 4.39
N PRO A 11 -8.94 -6.87 4.16
CA PRO A 11 -8.07 -5.87 4.76
C PRO A 11 -8.21 -5.82 6.30
N GLY A 12 -7.32 -5.08 6.96
CA GLY A 12 -7.34 -4.82 8.40
C GLY A 12 -6.12 -5.34 9.15
N ILE A 13 -4.95 -5.33 8.51
CA ILE A 13 -3.69 -5.70 9.14
C ILE A 13 -3.47 -4.81 10.38
N PRO A 14 -3.20 -5.36 11.58
CA PRO A 14 -2.88 -4.57 12.76
C PRO A 14 -1.67 -3.66 12.56
N ASP A 15 -1.74 -2.41 13.04
CA ASP A 15 -0.70 -1.39 12.80
C ASP A 15 0.70 -1.81 13.28
N HIS A 16 0.77 -2.60 14.36
CA HIS A 16 2.03 -3.11 14.92
C HIS A 16 2.72 -4.17 14.04
N LEU A 17 2.04 -4.71 13.01
CA LEU A 17 2.66 -5.64 12.07
C LEU A 17 3.44 -4.94 10.96
N PHE A 18 3.20 -3.65 10.73
CA PHE A 18 3.99 -2.83 9.81
C PHE A 18 5.29 -2.38 10.47
N GLU A 19 6.37 -2.36 9.69
CA GLU A 19 7.56 -1.60 10.05
C GLU A 19 7.22 -0.11 10.04
N GLN A 20 7.65 0.59 11.10
CA GLN A 20 7.40 2.02 11.30
C GLN A 20 8.74 2.70 11.57
N LEU A 21 8.91 3.93 11.07
CA LEU A 21 10.07 4.77 11.36
C LEU A 21 9.61 6.08 12.03
N PRO A 22 10.40 6.64 12.96
CA PRO A 22 10.07 7.92 13.59
C PRO A 22 9.81 9.00 12.54
N GLY A 23 8.69 9.73 12.70
CA GLY A 23 8.32 10.84 11.82
C GLY A 23 7.60 10.45 10.52
N ILE A 24 7.42 9.17 10.21
CA ILE A 24 6.64 8.74 9.03
C ILE A 24 5.20 8.40 9.46
N PRO A 25 4.18 9.03 8.86
CA PRO A 25 2.79 8.78 9.24
C PRO A 25 2.32 7.39 8.82
N LEU A 26 1.35 6.88 9.57
CA LEU A 26 0.61 5.66 9.28
C LEU A 26 -0.89 5.97 9.41
N SER A 27 -1.68 5.55 8.43
CA SER A 27 -3.14 5.57 8.55
C SER A 27 -3.55 4.47 9.53
N HIS A 28 -4.16 4.84 10.66
CA HIS A 28 -4.64 3.87 11.64
C HIS A 28 -5.58 2.84 11.00
N LYS A 29 -5.47 1.58 11.43
CA LYS A 29 -6.22 0.44 10.88
C LYS A 29 -7.70 0.75 10.63
N GLU A 30 -8.42 1.35 11.58
CA GLU A 30 -9.84 1.65 11.45
C GLU A 30 -10.13 2.65 10.32
N VAL A 31 -9.30 3.69 10.18
CA VAL A 31 -9.40 4.66 9.07
C VAL A 31 -9.00 4.01 7.75
N ARG A 32 -7.93 3.22 7.74
CA ARG A 32 -7.45 2.47 6.56
C ARG A 32 -8.52 1.54 6.01
N LEU A 33 -9.26 0.83 6.86
CA LEU A 33 -10.38 -0.03 6.47
C LEU A 33 -11.48 0.75 5.74
N LEU A 34 -11.87 1.91 6.28
CA LEU A 34 -12.88 2.78 5.64
C LEU A 34 -12.40 3.27 4.27
N LEU A 35 -11.13 3.68 4.17
CA LEU A 35 -10.53 4.14 2.91
C LEU A 35 -10.52 3.03 1.86
N ILE A 36 -10.03 1.84 2.20
CA ILE A 36 -9.97 0.70 1.26
C ILE A 36 -11.36 0.33 0.77
N SER A 37 -12.36 0.31 1.66
CA SER A 37 -13.75 0.05 1.26
C SER A 37 -14.30 1.14 0.33
N ALA A 38 -13.94 2.40 0.56
CA ALA A 38 -14.41 3.53 -0.25
C ALA A 38 -13.82 3.52 -1.67
N LEU A 39 -12.62 2.96 -1.86
CA LEU A 39 -11.96 2.84 -3.17
C LEU A 39 -12.70 1.91 -4.15
N ARG A 40 -13.53 0.97 -3.65
CA ARG A 40 -14.32 0.03 -4.47
C ARG A 40 -13.49 -0.67 -5.55
N LEU A 41 -12.31 -1.15 -5.16
CA LEU A 41 -11.34 -1.74 -6.08
C LEU A 41 -11.88 -3.02 -6.72
N GLN A 42 -11.59 -3.18 -8.00
CA GLN A 42 -11.70 -4.45 -8.71
C GLN A 42 -10.38 -5.22 -8.60
N PRO A 43 -10.37 -6.54 -8.83
CA PRO A 43 -9.16 -7.37 -8.68
C PRO A 43 -7.95 -6.93 -9.52
N ASP A 44 -8.19 -6.19 -10.60
CA ASP A 44 -7.25 -5.70 -11.61
C ASP A 44 -7.12 -4.16 -11.64
N SER A 45 -7.65 -3.46 -10.62
CA SER A 45 -7.56 -1.99 -10.56
C SER A 45 -6.11 -1.49 -10.51
N LEU A 46 -5.86 -0.38 -11.20
CA LEU A 46 -4.69 0.46 -11.01
C LEU A 46 -4.99 1.51 -9.93
N LEU A 47 -4.21 1.52 -8.86
CA LEU A 47 -4.33 2.48 -7.76
C LEU A 47 -3.08 3.36 -7.70
N TRP A 48 -3.26 4.67 -7.58
CA TRP A 48 -2.18 5.60 -7.21
C TRP A 48 -2.33 5.98 -5.74
N ASP A 49 -1.31 5.67 -4.93
CA ASP A 49 -1.22 6.00 -3.51
C ASP A 49 -0.18 7.11 -3.33
N ILE A 50 -0.63 8.36 -3.30
CA ILE A 50 0.22 9.55 -3.27
C ILE A 50 0.44 10.00 -1.83
N GLY A 51 1.71 10.16 -1.42
CA GLY A 51 2.03 10.44 -0.02
C GLY A 51 1.80 9.21 0.86
N ALA A 52 2.24 8.05 0.36
CA ALA A 52 1.89 6.75 0.91
C ALA A 52 2.54 6.49 2.30
N GLY A 53 3.50 7.31 2.73
CA GLY A 53 4.11 7.24 4.07
C GLY A 53 4.65 5.85 4.39
N THR A 54 4.06 5.21 5.40
CA THR A 54 4.42 3.83 5.80
C THR A 54 4.06 2.76 4.75
N GLY A 55 3.21 3.09 3.77
CA GLY A 55 2.80 2.19 2.69
C GLY A 55 1.65 1.25 3.07
N THR A 56 0.91 1.56 4.14
CA THR A 56 -0.09 0.63 4.66
C THR A 56 -1.25 0.40 3.69
N ILE A 57 -1.74 1.46 3.02
CA ILE A 57 -2.78 1.34 2.00
C ILE A 57 -2.23 0.55 0.81
N SER A 58 -1.04 0.91 0.32
CA SER A 58 -0.36 0.21 -0.77
C SER A 58 -0.21 -1.30 -0.52
N VAL A 59 0.21 -1.72 0.67
CA VAL A 59 0.37 -3.14 1.03
C VAL A 59 -0.97 -3.86 1.09
N GLU A 60 -1.96 -3.30 1.79
CA GLU A 60 -3.27 -3.94 1.96
C GLU A 60 -4.02 -4.06 0.62
N THR A 61 -3.94 -3.03 -0.23
CA THR A 61 -4.54 -3.04 -1.57
C THR A 61 -3.79 -3.95 -2.53
N GLY A 62 -2.46 -4.05 -2.42
CA GLY A 62 -1.66 -5.02 -3.17
C GLY A 62 -2.05 -6.48 -2.87
N LEU A 63 -2.29 -6.80 -1.59
CA LEU A 63 -2.81 -8.10 -1.17
C LEU A 63 -4.25 -8.35 -1.65
N LEU A 64 -5.12 -7.33 -1.56
CA LEU A 64 -6.53 -7.41 -1.94
C LEU A 64 -6.71 -7.59 -3.46
N CYS A 65 -5.89 -6.92 -4.26
CA CYS A 65 -5.96 -6.87 -5.73
C CYS A 65 -4.71 -7.49 -6.37
N PRO A 66 -4.48 -8.81 -6.25
CA PRO A 66 -3.22 -9.44 -6.68
C PRO A 66 -2.99 -9.41 -8.20
N LYS A 67 -4.01 -9.07 -9.01
CA LYS A 67 -3.89 -8.86 -10.46
C LYS A 67 -3.79 -7.39 -10.84
N GLY A 68 -4.06 -6.50 -9.90
CA GLY A 68 -3.97 -5.05 -10.08
C GLY A 68 -2.54 -4.56 -9.86
N GLN A 69 -2.37 -3.26 -10.06
CA GLN A 69 -1.09 -2.56 -9.89
C GLN A 69 -1.29 -1.39 -8.94
N ILE A 70 -0.37 -1.24 -7.99
CA ILE A 70 -0.37 -0.11 -7.06
C ILE A 70 0.87 0.71 -7.40
N ILE A 71 0.70 2.01 -7.63
CA ILE A 71 1.80 2.97 -7.78
C ILE A 71 1.83 3.81 -6.52
N ALA A 72 2.87 3.65 -5.72
CA ALA A 72 3.03 4.32 -4.43
C ALA A 72 4.12 5.39 -4.54
N VAL A 73 3.78 6.64 -4.19
CA VAL A 73 4.71 7.78 -4.23
C VAL A 73 5.12 8.13 -2.81
N GLU A 74 6.30 7.66 -2.39
CA GLU A 74 6.99 8.01 -1.14
C GLU A 74 8.37 7.28 -1.08
N PRO A 75 9.37 7.80 -0.36
CA PRO A 75 10.61 7.10 -0.01
C PRO A 75 10.47 5.76 0.77
N ASN A 76 11.33 4.82 0.38
CA ASN A 76 11.90 3.63 1.07
C ASN A 76 11.08 2.73 2.01
N LEU A 77 10.25 3.23 2.94
CA LEU A 77 9.61 2.37 3.96
C LEU A 77 8.59 1.40 3.36
N ILE A 78 7.95 1.80 2.27
CA ILE A 78 6.95 0.99 1.54
C ILE A 78 7.57 -0.31 1.04
N ARG A 79 8.77 -0.28 0.46
CA ARG A 79 9.46 -1.47 -0.05
C ARG A 79 9.66 -2.52 1.06
N ARG A 80 10.10 -2.08 2.24
CA ARG A 80 10.31 -2.98 3.39
C ARG A 80 9.02 -3.64 3.85
N ASN A 81 7.92 -2.88 3.91
CA ASN A 81 6.62 -3.43 4.25
C ASN A 81 6.09 -4.37 3.14
N CYS A 82 6.25 -4.02 1.87
CA CYS A 82 5.93 -4.93 0.76
C CYS A 82 6.69 -6.25 0.87
N ASP A 83 8.00 -6.22 1.11
CA ASP A 83 8.83 -7.42 1.28
C ASP A 83 8.37 -8.25 2.48
N ARG A 84 8.08 -7.60 3.62
CA ARG A 84 7.60 -8.24 4.85
C ARG A 84 6.28 -8.98 4.65
N PHE A 85 5.39 -8.47 3.79
CA PHE A 85 4.11 -9.09 3.49
C PHE A 85 4.11 -9.93 2.18
N GLY A 86 5.21 -9.97 1.43
CA GLY A 86 5.28 -10.69 0.14
C GLY A 86 4.42 -10.06 -0.95
N VAL A 87 4.31 -8.73 -0.97
CA VAL A 87 3.54 -7.97 -1.97
C VAL A 87 4.47 -7.53 -3.10
N HIS A 88 4.16 -7.96 -4.32
CA HIS A 88 5.04 -7.75 -5.49
C HIS A 88 4.43 -6.88 -6.59
N ASN A 89 3.15 -6.49 -6.44
CA ASN A 89 2.42 -5.67 -7.40
C ASN A 89 2.37 -4.18 -7.00
N VAL A 90 3.28 -3.75 -6.12
CA VAL A 90 3.45 -2.35 -5.71
C VAL A 90 4.72 -1.80 -6.36
N GLN A 91 4.56 -0.82 -7.23
CA GLN A 91 5.65 -0.03 -7.79
C GLN A 91 5.86 1.21 -6.91
N VAL A 92 7.01 1.28 -6.24
CA VAL A 92 7.39 2.45 -5.44
C VAL A 92 8.15 3.45 -6.29
N ILE A 93 7.67 4.70 -6.29
CA ILE A 93 8.28 5.84 -6.97
C ILE A 93 8.79 6.80 -5.91
N GLU A 94 10.10 7.02 -5.96
CA GLU A 94 10.78 7.99 -5.11
C GLU A 94 10.70 9.35 -5.79
N GLY A 95 9.81 10.20 -5.30
CA GLY A 95 9.59 11.53 -5.85
C GLY A 95 8.48 12.26 -5.12
N SER A 96 8.26 13.51 -5.52
CA SER A 96 7.21 14.37 -4.99
C SER A 96 6.16 14.63 -6.05
N ALA A 97 4.90 14.67 -5.64
CA ALA A 97 3.82 15.17 -6.48
C ALA A 97 3.87 16.72 -6.52
N PRO A 98 3.53 17.35 -7.65
CA PRO A 98 3.00 16.74 -8.88
C PRO A 98 4.06 16.23 -9.87
N GLU A 99 5.35 16.48 -9.66
CA GLU A 99 6.40 16.26 -10.67
C GLU A 99 6.52 14.81 -11.10
N CYS A 100 6.52 13.87 -10.15
CA CYS A 100 6.64 12.44 -10.43
C CYS A 100 5.39 11.82 -11.10
N LEU A 101 4.29 12.56 -11.19
CA LEU A 101 3.02 12.05 -11.71
C LEU A 101 2.90 12.16 -13.24
N LYS A 102 3.79 12.93 -13.89
CA LYS A 102 3.67 13.28 -15.32
C LYS A 102 3.75 12.09 -16.27
N ASP A 103 4.55 11.09 -15.90
CA ASP A 103 4.84 9.91 -16.71
C ASP A 103 4.11 8.66 -16.22
N LEU A 104 3.13 8.84 -15.33
CA LEU A 104 2.32 7.75 -14.81
C LEU A 104 1.11 7.46 -15.72
N PRO A 105 0.67 6.18 -15.80
CA PRO A 105 -0.38 5.71 -16.71
C PRO A 105 -1.79 6.20 -16.38
#